data_AF-A0ABD2ACV8-F1
#
_entry.id   AF-A0ABD2ACV8-F1
#
_cell.length_a   1.000
_cell.length_b   1.000
_cell.length_c   1.000
_cell.angle_alpha   90.00
_cell.angle_beta   90.00
_cell.angle_gamma   90.00
#
_symmetry.space_group_name_H-M   'P 1'
#
loop_
_entity.id
_entity.type
_entity.pdbx_description
1 polymer ?
#
loop_
_entity_poly.entity_id
_entity_poly.type
_entity_poly.pdbx_seq_one_letter_code
_entity_poly.pdbx_strand_id
1 'polypeptide(L)'
;MAEILRREVLHQFKKLHRTRLNTFKGDEYALKVVRAKINEEYQKNKDVMNHADIEKLNKIAQEVEEEIRKTVIQAVEKKPGIFALRITPEMLEDNATCGNSLSSDNNQNNLANKKSMCGENIKKL
;
A
#
# COMPACT_ATOMS: atom_id res chain seq x y z
N MET A 1 -7.96 -32.04 -2.05
CA MET A 1 -7.18 -31.09 -2.88
C MET A 1 -8.04 -29.96 -3.43
N ALA A 2 -9.01 -30.22 -4.31
CA ALA A 2 -9.83 -29.17 -4.93
C ALA A 2 -10.63 -28.30 -3.94
N GLU A 3 -11.14 -28.88 -2.85
CA GLU A 3 -11.88 -28.13 -1.81
C GLU A 3 -10.98 -27.14 -1.05
N ILE A 4 -9.73 -27.53 -0.78
CA ILE A 4 -8.73 -26.69 -0.09
C ILE A 4 -8.39 -25.48 -0.97
N LEU A 5 -8.09 -25.71 -2.24
CA LEU A 5 -7.82 -24.63 -3.21
C LEU A 5 -9.01 -23.66 -3.34
N ARG A 6 -10.23 -24.18 -3.43
CA ARG A 6 -11.44 -23.34 -3.47
C ARG A 6 -11.55 -22.46 -2.22
N ARG A 7 -11.28 -23.03 -1.04
CA ARG A 7 -11.31 -22.29 0.23
C ARG A 7 -10.25 -21.18 0.25
N GLU A 8 -9.05 -21.46 -0.21
CA GLU A 8 -7.94 -20.49 -0.28
C GLU A 8 -8.25 -19.33 -1.21
N VAL A 9 -8.74 -19.62 -2.43
CA VAL A 9 -9.13 -18.58 -3.40
C VAL A 9 -10.24 -17.68 -2.82
N LEU A 10 -11.27 -18.27 -2.20
CA LEU A 10 -12.35 -17.50 -1.57
C LEU A 10 -11.87 -16.70 -0.35
N HIS A 11 -10.89 -17.24 0.39
CA HIS A 11 -10.26 -16.51 1.48
C HIS A 11 -9.53 -15.28 0.95
N GLN A 12 -8.71 -15.44 -0.09
CA GLN A 12 -7.96 -14.35 -0.70
C GLN A 12 -8.88 -13.29 -1.32
N PHE A 13 -9.93 -13.71 -2.02
CA PHE A 13 -10.96 -12.80 -2.54
C PHE A 13 -11.60 -11.94 -1.44
N LYS A 14 -11.97 -12.56 -0.31
CA LYS A 14 -12.53 -11.84 0.85
C LYS A 14 -11.49 -10.91 1.49
N LYS A 15 -10.23 -11.34 1.58
CA LYS A 15 -9.13 -10.53 2.11
C LYS A 15 -8.95 -9.26 1.28
N LEU A 16 -8.85 -9.40 -0.04
CA LEU A 16 -8.71 -8.28 -0.98
C LEU A 16 -9.85 -7.26 -0.85
N HIS A 17 -11.09 -7.71 -0.70
CA HIS A 17 -12.23 -6.83 -0.46
C HIS A 17 -12.18 -6.10 0.89
N ARG A 18 -11.68 -6.75 1.95
CA ARG A 18 -11.46 -6.12 3.25
C ARG A 18 -10.35 -5.07 3.17
N THR A 19 -9.24 -5.40 2.52
CA THR A 19 -8.12 -4.49 2.30
C THR A 19 -8.58 -3.23 1.56
N ARG A 20 -9.32 -3.38 0.46
CA ARG A 20 -9.93 -2.25 -0.27
C ARG A 20 -10.77 -1.35 0.64
N LEU A 21 -11.66 -1.93 1.48
CA LEU A 21 -12.51 -1.14 2.38
C LEU A 21 -11.69 -0.35 3.40
N ASN A 22 -10.57 -0.93 3.84
CA ASN A 22 -9.68 -0.31 4.80
C ASN A 22 -8.83 0.79 4.15
N THR A 23 -8.28 0.58 2.96
CA THR A 23 -7.40 1.55 2.28
C THR A 23 -8.18 2.72 1.70
N PHE A 24 -9.27 2.48 0.98
CA PHE A 24 -10.07 3.53 0.33
C PHE A 24 -11.26 4.02 1.18
N LYS A 25 -11.11 4.08 2.50
CA LYS A 25 -12.23 4.40 3.40
C LYS A 25 -12.74 5.82 3.12
N GLY A 26 -14.03 5.94 2.88
CA GLY A 26 -14.69 7.22 2.61
C GLY A 26 -14.53 7.72 1.17
N ASP A 27 -13.83 7.00 0.30
CA ASP A 27 -13.79 7.28 -1.14
C ASP A 27 -14.75 6.33 -1.87
N GLU A 28 -16.00 6.75 -2.03
CA GLU A 28 -17.02 5.91 -2.67
C GLU A 28 -16.69 5.57 -4.12
N TYR A 29 -16.03 6.49 -4.84
CA TYR A 29 -15.69 6.29 -6.23
C TYR A 29 -14.61 5.21 -6.35
N ALA A 30 -13.50 5.34 -5.63
CA ALA A 30 -12.45 4.33 -5.62
C ALA A 30 -12.97 2.97 -5.12
N LEU A 31 -13.82 2.96 -4.09
CA LEU A 31 -14.43 1.73 -3.59
C LEU A 31 -15.26 1.01 -4.66
N LYS A 32 -16.05 1.74 -5.46
CA LYS A 32 -16.86 1.18 -6.56
C LYS A 32 -15.98 0.68 -7.71
N VAL A 33 -15.01 1.48 -8.15
CA VAL A 33 -14.11 1.12 -9.26
C VAL A 33 -13.30 -0.12 -8.91
N VAL A 34 -12.67 -0.15 -7.74
CA VAL A 34 -11.85 -1.29 -7.30
C VAL A 34 -12.74 -2.53 -7.07
N ARG A 35 -13.98 -2.37 -6.57
CA ARG A 35 -14.94 -3.48 -6.48
C ARG A 35 -15.21 -4.09 -7.85
N ALA A 36 -15.52 -3.26 -8.84
CA ALA A 36 -15.84 -3.71 -10.18
C ALA A 36 -14.64 -4.45 -10.78
N LYS A 37 -13.44 -3.89 -10.63
CA LYS A 37 -12.21 -4.50 -11.17
C LYS A 37 -11.89 -5.86 -10.55
N ILE A 38 -12.00 -5.99 -9.23
CA ILE A 38 -11.80 -7.28 -8.54
C ILE A 38 -12.80 -8.32 -9.07
N ASN A 39 -14.08 -7.96 -9.17
CA ASN A 39 -15.10 -8.88 -9.65
C ASN A 39 -14.90 -9.28 -11.12
N GLU A 40 -14.49 -8.32 -11.96
CA GLU A 40 -14.19 -8.55 -13.37
C GLU A 40 -13.06 -9.58 -13.54
N GLU A 41 -11.94 -9.41 -12.84
CA GLU A 41 -10.79 -10.31 -12.96
C GLU A 41 -11.07 -11.71 -12.41
N TYR A 42 -11.82 -11.82 -11.31
CA TYR A 42 -12.25 -13.14 -10.79
C TYR A 42 -13.27 -13.82 -11.71
N GLN A 43 -14.16 -13.05 -12.35
CA GLN A 43 -15.13 -13.59 -13.29
C GLN A 43 -14.45 -14.10 -14.56
N LYS A 44 -13.44 -13.39 -15.09
CA LYS A 44 -12.65 -13.82 -16.26
C LYS A 44 -11.97 -15.17 -16.03
N ASN A 45 -11.48 -15.41 -14.82
CA ASN A 45 -10.73 -16.62 -14.48
C ASN A 45 -11.58 -17.73 -13.84
N LYS A 46 -12.91 -17.59 -13.84
CA LYS A 46 -13.82 -18.52 -13.16
C LYS A 46 -13.79 -19.94 -13.72
N ASP A 47 -13.56 -20.08 -15.02
CA ASP A 47 -13.63 -21.36 -15.75
C ASP A 47 -12.26 -22.04 -15.89
N VAL A 48 -11.21 -21.51 -15.25
CA VAL A 48 -9.87 -22.11 -15.25
C VAL A 48 -9.91 -23.40 -14.41
N MET A 49 -9.66 -24.55 -15.06
CA MET A 49 -9.68 -25.87 -14.41
C MET A 49 -8.29 -26.41 -14.05
N ASN A 50 -7.23 -25.83 -14.59
CA ASN A 50 -5.86 -26.29 -14.33
C ASN A 50 -5.38 -25.85 -12.94
N HIS A 51 -5.02 -26.83 -12.10
CA HIS A 51 -4.55 -26.59 -10.73
C HIS A 51 -3.35 -25.63 -10.66
N ALA A 52 -2.35 -25.82 -11.53
CA ALA A 52 -1.15 -24.99 -11.52
C ALA A 52 -1.44 -23.52 -11.87
N ASP A 53 -2.45 -23.28 -12.71
CA ASP A 53 -2.83 -21.94 -13.10
C ASP A 53 -3.69 -21.25 -12.03
N ILE A 54 -4.55 -22.01 -11.34
CA ILE A 54 -5.29 -21.52 -10.16
C ILE A 54 -4.33 -21.04 -9.07
N GLU A 55 -3.27 -21.80 -8.78
CA GLU A 55 -2.27 -21.42 -7.77
C GLU A 55 -1.52 -20.15 -8.15
N LYS A 56 -1.10 -20.02 -9.42
CA LYS A 56 -0.46 -18.80 -9.92
C LYS A 56 -1.39 -17.59 -9.80
N LEU A 57 -2.64 -17.71 -10.23
CA LEU A 57 -3.63 -16.64 -10.14
C LEU A 57 -3.91 -16.24 -8.69
N ASN A 58 -3.99 -17.22 -7.79
CA ASN A 58 -4.18 -16.95 -6.36
C ASN A 58 -2.96 -16.23 -5.76
N LYS A 59 -1.74 -16.57 -6.20
CA LYS A 59 -0.52 -15.87 -5.79
C LYS A 59 -0.51 -14.42 -6.27
N ILE A 60 -0.90 -14.16 -7.51
CA ILE A 60 -1.05 -12.79 -8.03
C ILE A 60 -2.05 -12.01 -7.17
N ALA A 61 -3.19 -12.62 -6.81
CA ALA A 61 -4.16 -11.99 -5.92
C ALA A 61 -3.63 -11.72 -4.50
N GLN A 62 -2.67 -12.50 -4.02
CA GLN A 62 -1.95 -12.24 -2.77
C GLN A 62 -1.03 -11.03 -2.90
N GLU A 63 -0.20 -11.01 -3.94
CA GLU A 63 0.74 -9.90 -4.22
C GLU A 63 0.01 -8.56 -4.37
N VAL A 64 -1.09 -8.53 -5.13
CA VAL A 64 -1.93 -7.33 -5.30
C VAL A 64 -2.56 -6.88 -3.98
N GLU A 65 -2.95 -7.82 -3.11
CA GLU A 65 -3.47 -7.46 -1.79
C GLU A 65 -2.41 -6.78 -0.94
N GLU A 66 -1.17 -7.27 -0.98
CA GLU A 66 -0.06 -6.65 -0.25
C GLU A 66 0.29 -5.27 -0.80
N GLU A 67 0.33 -5.12 -2.12
CA GLU A 67 0.64 -3.86 -2.79
C GLU A 67 -0.40 -2.78 -2.43
N ILE A 68 -1.70 -3.11 -2.51
CA ILE A 68 -2.75 -2.17 -2.10
C ILE A 68 -2.61 -1.79 -0.62
N ARG A 69 -2.23 -2.74 0.24
CA ARG A 69 -2.11 -2.54 1.68
C ARG A 69 -0.88 -1.71 2.09
N LYS A 70 0.25 -1.87 1.40
CA LYS A 70 1.54 -1.28 1.77
C LYS A 70 1.88 -0.02 0.97
N THR A 71 1.44 0.08 -0.28
CA THR A 71 1.89 1.13 -1.21
C THR A 71 0.88 2.27 -1.39
N VAL A 72 -0.42 1.99 -1.22
CA VAL A 72 -1.48 2.99 -1.49
C VAL A 72 -1.75 3.85 -0.26
N ILE A 73 -1.40 5.14 -0.31
CA ILE A 73 -1.69 6.13 0.74
C ILE A 73 -2.83 7.05 0.29
N GLN A 74 -3.85 7.21 1.15
CA GLN A 74 -4.97 8.11 0.88
C GLN A 74 -4.73 9.50 1.48
N ALA A 75 -4.87 10.54 0.66
CA ALA A 75 -4.90 11.93 1.09
C ALA A 75 -6.34 12.43 1.15
N VAL A 76 -6.76 13.00 2.29
CA VAL A 76 -8.10 13.58 2.45
C VAL A 76 -7.96 15.06 2.76
N GLU A 77 -8.57 15.90 1.93
CA GLU A 77 -8.63 17.33 2.17
C GLU A 77 -9.46 17.62 3.44
N LYS A 78 -8.89 18.36 4.39
CA LYS A 78 -9.57 18.77 5.63
C LYS A 78 -9.94 20.24 5.61
N LYS A 79 -9.13 21.05 4.94
CA LYS A 79 -9.31 22.48 4.72
C LYS A 79 -8.74 22.80 3.34
N PRO A 80 -9.15 23.92 2.71
CA PRO A 80 -8.59 24.33 1.42
C PRO A 80 -7.05 24.31 1.44
N GLY A 81 -6.46 23.42 0.63
CA GLY A 81 -5.00 23.27 0.52
C GLY A 81 -4.31 22.51 1.67
N ILE A 82 -5.06 21.95 2.63
CA ILE A 82 -4.52 21.12 3.72
C ILE A 82 -5.07 19.71 3.61
N PHE A 83 -4.18 18.77 3.33
CA PHE A 83 -4.47 17.35 3.18
C PHE A 83 -3.95 16.57 4.38
N ALA A 84 -4.79 15.71 4.94
CA ALA A 84 -4.39 14.72 5.93
C ALA A 84 -4.11 13.39 5.23
N LEU A 85 -2.89 12.89 5.37
CA LEU A 85 -2.51 11.57 4.89
C LEU A 85 -2.93 10.51 5.90
N ARG A 86 -3.51 9.42 5.40
CA ARG A 86 -3.85 8.25 6.21
C ARG A 86 -2.81 7.16 6.00
N ILE A 87 -1.78 7.19 6.84
CA ILE A 87 -0.66 6.24 6.81
C ILE A 87 -0.90 5.18 7.88
N THR A 88 -0.75 3.90 7.51
CA THR A 88 -0.74 2.78 8.45
C THR A 88 0.71 2.33 8.71
N PRO A 89 1.00 1.70 9.87
CA PRO A 89 2.36 1.25 10.17
C PRO A 89 2.94 0.29 9.12
N GLU A 90 2.09 -0.48 8.46
CA GLU A 90 2.48 -1.42 7.40
C GLU A 90 2.98 -0.74 6.11
N MET A 91 2.70 0.55 5.93
CA MET A 91 3.17 1.36 4.80
C MET A 91 4.51 2.04 5.09
N LEU A 92 4.98 2.02 6.34
CA LEU A 92 6.24 2.63 6.72
C LEU A 92 7.37 1.65 6.44
N GLU A 93 8.35 2.10 5.67
CA GLU A 93 9.62 1.41 5.52
C GLU A 93 10.61 1.87 6.59
N ASP A 94 11.50 0.97 7.00
CA ASP A 94 12.58 1.31 7.92
C ASP A 94 13.54 2.28 7.26
N ASN A 95 13.95 3.29 8.03
CA ASN A 95 14.89 4.36 7.70
C ASN A 95 15.68 4.14 6.40
N ALA A 96 15.16 4.65 5.28
CA ALA A 96 15.96 4.78 4.09
C ALA A 96 17.06 5.81 4.35
N THR A 97 18.31 5.48 4.08
CA THR A 97 19.34 6.51 3.90
C THR A 97 18.85 7.37 2.74
N CYS A 98 18.43 8.60 3.03
CA CYS A 98 18.23 9.60 2.01
C CYS A 98 19.60 9.82 1.38
N GLY A 99 19.89 9.09 0.31
CA GLY A 99 21.08 9.33 -0.48
C GLY A 99 20.94 10.75 -1.00
N ASN A 100 21.82 11.65 -0.57
CA ASN A 100 21.99 12.95 -1.20
C ASN A 100 22.29 12.70 -2.68
N SER A 101 21.25 12.60 -3.50
CA SER A 101 21.36 12.48 -4.94
C SER A 101 21.54 13.89 -5.50
N LEU A 102 22.78 14.35 -5.37
CA LEU A 102 23.52 15.21 -6.30
C LEU A 102 22.95 16.62 -6.54
N SER A 103 23.47 17.59 -5.78
CA SER A 103 24.08 18.76 -6.42
C SER A 103 25.57 18.45 -6.65
N SER A 104 25.91 17.89 -7.81
CA SER A 104 27.31 17.89 -8.27
C SER A 104 27.63 19.26 -8.87
N ASP A 105 27.56 20.30 -8.04
CA ASP A 105 28.22 21.56 -8.34
C ASP A 105 29.55 21.56 -7.61
N ASN A 106 30.59 21.42 -8.41
CA ASN A 106 31.98 21.54 -7.99
C ASN A 106 32.17 22.90 -7.33
N ASN A 107 32.36 22.93 -6.02
CA ASN A 107 33.33 23.80 -5.39
C ASN A 107 33.61 23.32 -3.96
N GLN A 108 34.85 22.88 -3.75
CA GLN A 108 35.46 22.90 -2.43
C GLN A 108 35.28 24.33 -1.90
N ASN A 109 34.57 24.51 -0.78
CA ASN A 109 34.89 25.52 0.24
C ASN A 109 34.05 25.29 1.50
N ASN A 110 34.77 25.28 2.63
CA ASN A 110 34.32 25.17 4.02
C ASN A 110 32.98 25.83 4.33
N LEU A 111 32.12 25.15 5.11
CA LEU A 111 31.33 25.84 6.12
C LEU A 111 31.04 24.92 7.32
N ALA A 112 31.49 25.38 8.47
CA ALA A 112 31.41 24.77 9.78
C ALA A 112 29.97 24.63 10.31
N ASN A 113 29.81 23.71 11.28
CA ASN A 113 28.80 23.72 12.34
C ASN A 113 27.36 24.13 11.95
N LYS A 114 26.50 23.13 11.70
CA LYS A 114 25.07 23.24 12.03
C LYS A 114 24.60 22.00 12.79
N LYS A 115 24.53 22.16 14.11
CA LYS A 115 23.79 21.30 15.03
C LYS A 115 22.33 21.30 14.56
N SER A 116 21.79 20.18 14.10
CA SER A 116 20.37 20.08 13.76
C SER A 116 19.56 19.97 15.06
N MET A 117 18.55 20.83 15.17
CA MET A 117 17.69 20.93 16.33
C MET A 117 16.33 20.36 15.95
N CYS A 118 16.14 19.06 16.16
CA CYS A 118 14.81 18.45 16.20
C CYS A 118 14.58 18.06 17.67
N GLY A 119 13.77 18.88 18.33
CA GLY A 119 13.65 18.92 19.79
C GLY A 119 13.11 17.62 20.37
N GLU A 120 13.88 17.10 21.32
CA GLU A 120 13.39 16.33 22.45
C GLU A 120 12.29 17.12 23.17
N ASN A 121 11.15 16.49 23.44
CA ASN A 121 10.28 16.82 24.58
C ASN A 121 9.24 15.70 24.78
N ILE A 122 9.70 14.54 25.26
CA ILE A 122 8.82 13.62 26.00
C ILE A 122 8.90 14.05 27.45
N LYS A 123 7.96 14.92 27.89
CA LYS A 123 7.73 15.12 29.32
C LYS A 123 7.01 13.89 29.86
N LYS A 124 7.73 13.05 30.62
CA LYS A 124 7.12 12.11 31.56
C LYS A 124 6.44 12.91 32.67
N LEU A 125 5.15 12.65 32.88
CA LEU A 125 4.43 12.81 34.14
C LEU A 125 3.59 11.54 34.32
#